data_AF-A0A7X5TSY9-F1
#
_entry.id   AF-A0A7X5TSY9-F1
#
_cell.length_a   1.000
_cell.length_b   1.000
_cell.length_c   1.000
_cell.angle_alpha   90.00
_cell.angle_beta   90.00
_cell.angle_gamma   90.00
#
_symmetry.space_group_name_H-M   'P 1'
#
loop_
_entity.id
_entity.type
_entity.pdbx_description
1 polymer ?
#
loop_
_entity_poly.entity_id
_entity_poly.type
_entity_poly.pdbx_seq_one_letter_code
_entity_poly.pdbx_strand_id
1 'polypeptide(L)'
;MARYIPLPDELRARSFDVREASARGVRPTRLLSSDLVAPFHGVRMHAAANYTLHSLCVAFAPRLRPGECFGGVTAASLWGIPLPSQWANLFNDDGTRHPELSGACLVNHP
;
A
#
# COMPACT_ATOMS: atom_id res chain seq x y z
N MET A 1 25.65 -18.52 -2.38
CA MET A 1 24.29 -18.38 -2.93
C MET A 1 23.31 -18.35 -1.76
N ALA A 2 22.69 -17.20 -1.47
CA ALA A 2 21.70 -17.12 -0.39
C ALA A 2 20.46 -17.92 -0.81
N ARG A 3 20.09 -18.92 -0.01
CA ARG A 3 18.88 -19.72 -0.25
C ARG A 3 17.67 -18.77 -0.20
N TYR A 4 16.92 -18.69 -1.30
CA TYR A 4 15.65 -17.97 -1.35
C TYR A 4 14.71 -18.59 -0.30
N ILE A 5 14.31 -17.80 0.69
CA ILE A 5 13.32 -18.21 1.68
C ILE A 5 11.99 -17.61 1.22
N PRO A 6 11.01 -18.43 0.80
CA PRO A 6 9.72 -17.92 0.37
C PRO A 6 9.03 -17.18 1.53
N LEU A 7 8.33 -16.10 1.19
CA LEU A 7 7.45 -15.44 2.15
C LEU A 7 6.25 -16.36 2.42
N PRO A 8 5.76 -16.46 3.67
CA PRO A 8 4.52 -17.18 3.97
C PRO A 8 3.40 -16.75 3.00
N ASP A 9 2.63 -17.71 2.49
CA ASP A 9 1.68 -17.46 1.41
C ASP A 9 0.62 -16.42 1.79
N GLU A 10 0.21 -16.39 3.06
CA GLU A 10 -0.70 -15.39 3.63
C GLU A 10 -0.18 -13.94 3.51
N LEU A 11 1.13 -13.74 3.58
CA LEU A 11 1.76 -12.43 3.42
C LEU A 11 2.11 -12.16 1.96
N ARG A 12 2.18 -13.18 1.11
CA ARG A 12 2.42 -13.02 -0.32
C ARG A 12 1.18 -12.54 -1.07
N ALA A 13 0.00 -12.94 -0.60
CA ALA A 13 -1.28 -12.61 -1.23
C ALA A 13 -1.79 -11.19 -0.94
N ARG A 14 -1.18 -10.46 0.01
CA ARG A 14 -1.65 -9.13 0.44
C ARG A 14 -0.51 -8.20 0.84
N SER A 15 -0.84 -6.93 1.05
CA SER A 15 0.00 -6.03 1.82
C SER A 15 0.06 -6.42 3.30
N PHE A 16 1.20 -6.21 3.94
CA PHE A 16 1.37 -6.52 5.35
C PHE A 16 2.28 -5.51 6.06
N ASP A 17 2.06 -5.37 7.36
CA ASP A 17 2.91 -4.57 8.23
C ASP A 17 4.21 -5.30 8.55
N VAL A 18 5.33 -4.58 8.52
CA VAL A 18 6.66 -5.10 8.83
C VAL A 18 6.73 -5.70 10.23
N ARG A 19 6.03 -5.11 11.22
CA ARG A 19 5.94 -5.63 12.59
C ARG A 19 5.12 -6.90 12.65
N GLU A 20 4.01 -6.99 11.91
CA GLU A 20 3.22 -8.22 11.80
C GLU A 20 4.08 -9.36 11.24
N ALA A 21 4.80 -9.13 10.15
CA ALA A 21 5.67 -10.14 9.55
C ALA A 21 6.81 -10.54 10.51
N SER A 22 7.40 -9.57 11.20
CA SER A 22 8.42 -9.85 12.22
C SER A 22 7.88 -10.69 13.37
N ALA A 23 6.67 -10.41 13.86
CA ALA A 23 6.01 -11.19 14.92
C ALA A 23 5.71 -12.64 14.49
N ARG A 24 5.50 -12.86 13.19
CA ARG A 24 5.35 -14.19 12.56
C ARG A 24 6.69 -14.86 12.24
N GLY A 25 7.82 -14.30 12.67
CA GLY A 25 9.15 -14.88 12.50
C GLY A 25 9.81 -14.62 11.13
N VAL A 26 9.27 -13.71 10.31
CA VAL A 26 9.91 -13.32 9.06
C VAL A 26 11.18 -12.52 9.36
N ARG A 27 12.32 -13.01 8.86
CA ARG A 27 13.63 -12.40 9.12
C ARG A 27 13.74 -11.01 8.47
N PRO A 28 14.46 -10.05 9.08
CA PRO A 28 14.66 -8.71 8.51
C PRO A 28 15.25 -8.73 7.08
N THR A 29 16.19 -9.64 6.82
CA THR A 29 16.79 -9.81 5.48
C THR A 29 15.76 -10.18 4.41
N ARG A 30 14.67 -10.87 4.78
CA ARG A 30 13.59 -11.21 3.86
C ARG A 30 12.68 -10.02 3.55
N LEU A 31 12.50 -9.12 4.53
CA LEU A 31 11.72 -7.88 4.39
C LEU A 31 12.44 -6.82 3.55
N LEU A 32 13.75 -6.98 3.36
CA LEU A 32 14.59 -6.16 2.48
C LEU A 32 14.78 -6.77 1.07
N SER A 33 14.09 -7.87 0.76
CA SER A 33 14.25 -8.52 -0.54
C SER A 33 13.69 -7.65 -1.67
N SER A 34 14.33 -7.72 -2.84
CA SER A 34 13.95 -6.96 -4.04
C SER A 34 12.61 -7.37 -4.65
N ASP A 35 12.07 -8.54 -4.26
CA ASP A 35 10.73 -8.97 -4.65
C ASP A 35 9.61 -8.32 -3.80
N LEU A 36 9.98 -7.40 -2.89
CA LEU A 36 9.05 -6.60 -2.10
C LEU A 36 9.21 -5.11 -2.40
N VAL A 37 8.09 -4.42 -2.57
CA VAL A 37 8.02 -2.95 -2.62
C VAL A 37 7.54 -2.39 -1.28
N ALA A 38 7.75 -1.09 -1.07
CA ALA A 38 7.35 -0.37 0.13
C ALA A 38 6.49 0.84 -0.26
N PRO A 39 5.18 0.65 -0.52
CA PRO A 39 4.29 1.74 -0.96
C PRO A 39 4.12 2.80 0.14
N PHE A 40 4.18 2.36 1.41
CA PHE A 40 4.11 3.22 2.59
C PHE A 40 5.16 2.81 3.60
N HIS A 41 5.53 3.74 4.48
CA HIS A 41 6.46 3.44 5.57
C HIS A 41 5.94 2.29 6.44
N GLY A 42 6.76 1.27 6.67
CA GLY A 42 6.40 0.11 7.51
C GLY A 42 5.46 -0.90 6.86
N VAL A 43 5.02 -0.68 5.61
CA VAL A 43 4.17 -1.60 4.86
C VAL A 43 4.97 -2.22 3.71
N ARG A 44 4.77 -3.52 3.48
CA ARG A 44 5.36 -4.25 2.36
C ARG A 44 4.29 -4.90 1.50
N MET A 45 4.57 -4.96 0.20
CA MET A 45 3.76 -5.66 -0.80
C MET A 45 4.68 -6.44 -1.72
N HIS A 46 4.19 -7.55 -2.27
CA HIS A 46 4.94 -8.29 -3.27
C HIS A 46 5.04 -7.49 -4.57
N ALA A 47 6.23 -7.44 -5.17
CA ALA A 47 6.54 -6.65 -6.36
C ALA A 47 5.62 -7.01 -7.55
N ALA A 48 5.24 -8.29 -7.66
CA ALA A 48 4.33 -8.79 -8.70
C ALA A 48 2.83 -8.69 -8.34
N ALA A 49 2.47 -8.03 -7.23
CA ALA A 49 1.06 -7.81 -6.89
C ALA A 49 0.45 -6.79 -7.87
N ASN A 50 -0.87 -6.91 -8.11
CA ASN A 50 -1.59 -5.90 -8.86
C ASN A 50 -1.75 -4.62 -8.02
N TYR A 51 -1.06 -3.55 -8.41
CA TYR A 51 -1.19 -2.24 -7.80
C TYR A 51 -2.44 -1.56 -8.34
N THR A 52 -3.49 -1.60 -7.54
CA THR A 52 -4.71 -0.86 -7.80
C THR A 52 -4.86 0.17 -6.71
N LEU A 53 -5.62 1.23 -6.98
CA LEU A 53 -6.03 2.17 -5.94
C LEU A 53 -6.59 1.44 -4.72
N HIS A 54 -7.44 0.43 -4.95
CA HIS A 54 -8.06 -0.34 -3.89
C HIS A 54 -7.02 -1.10 -3.05
N SER A 55 -6.07 -1.82 -3.67
CA SER A 55 -5.06 -2.58 -2.91
C SER A 55 -4.13 -1.67 -2.10
N LEU A 56 -3.84 -0.47 -2.61
CA LEU A 56 -3.06 0.54 -1.88
C LEU A 56 -3.85 1.19 -0.74
N CYS A 57 -5.14 1.46 -0.93
CA CYS A 57 -6.01 1.92 0.15
C CYS A 57 -6.14 0.87 1.27
N VAL A 58 -6.30 -0.41 0.92
CA VAL A 58 -6.29 -1.51 1.91
C VAL A 58 -4.96 -1.57 2.65
N ALA A 59 -3.84 -1.41 1.95
CA ALA A 59 -2.51 -1.37 2.55
C ALA A 59 -2.30 -0.17 3.50
N PHE A 60 -2.94 0.97 3.21
CA PHE A 60 -2.86 2.16 4.05
C PHE A 60 -3.84 2.16 5.21
N ALA A 61 -5.01 1.53 5.07
CA ALA A 61 -6.10 1.60 6.03
C ALA A 61 -5.71 1.36 7.51
N PRO A 62 -4.79 0.43 7.86
CA PRO A 62 -4.35 0.25 9.25
C PRO A 62 -3.66 1.47 9.88
N ARG A 63 -3.21 2.43 9.05
CA ARG A 63 -2.59 3.68 9.50
C ARG A 63 -3.60 4.79 9.77
N LEU A 64 -4.87 4.60 9.36
CA LEU A 64 -5.94 5.54 9.66
C LEU A 64 -6.22 5.51 11.16
N ARG A 65 -6.25 6.68 11.78
CA ARG A 65 -6.71 6.84 13.16
C ARG A 65 -8.23 6.72 13.21
N PRO A 66 -8.81 6.42 14.39
CA PRO A 66 -10.25 6.54 14.57
C PRO A 66 -10.72 7.95 14.14
N GLY A 67 -11.73 8.02 13.27
CA GLY A 67 -12.25 9.27 12.71
C GLY A 67 -11.55 9.75 11.43
N GLU A 68 -10.41 9.18 11.05
CA GLU A 68 -9.77 9.48 9.76
C GLU A 68 -10.39 8.64 8.64
N CYS A 69 -10.59 9.26 7.48
CA CYS A 69 -10.98 8.56 6.26
C CYS A 69 -10.25 9.11 5.04
N PHE A 70 -10.27 8.34 3.95
CA PHE A 70 -9.78 8.83 2.66
C PHE A 70 -10.70 9.93 2.14
N GLY A 71 -10.12 11.05 1.71
CA GLY A 71 -10.83 12.18 1.11
C GLY A 71 -10.23 12.60 -0.24
N GLY A 72 -10.73 13.71 -0.79
CA GLY A 72 -10.26 14.29 -2.05
C GLY A 72 -10.40 13.34 -3.25
N VAL A 73 -9.42 13.36 -4.14
CA VAL A 73 -9.40 12.51 -5.35
C VAL A 73 -9.40 11.02 -5.01
N THR A 74 -8.75 10.60 -3.91
CA THR A 74 -8.77 9.21 -3.45
C THR A 74 -10.18 8.75 -3.10
N ALA A 75 -10.94 9.55 -2.34
CA ALA A 75 -12.35 9.26 -2.07
C ALA A 75 -13.14 9.21 -3.38
N ALA A 76 -13.07 10.27 -4.19
CA ALA A 76 -13.86 10.36 -5.43
C ALA A 76 -13.64 9.12 -6.33
N SER A 77 -12.40 8.69 -6.50
CA SER A 77 -12.08 7.47 -7.23
C SER A 77 -12.65 6.20 -6.58
N LEU A 78 -12.58 6.07 -5.24
CA LEU A 78 -13.17 4.93 -4.52
C LEU A 78 -14.70 4.88 -4.66
N TRP A 79 -15.36 6.04 -4.72
CA TRP A 79 -16.80 6.17 -4.95
C TRP A 79 -17.21 6.05 -6.43
N GLY A 80 -16.26 5.83 -7.34
CA GLY A 80 -16.53 5.74 -8.78
C GLY A 80 -16.96 7.06 -9.43
N ILE A 81 -16.66 8.19 -8.79
CA ILE A 81 -16.94 9.52 -9.33
C ILE A 81 -15.98 9.75 -10.51
N PRO A 82 -16.46 10.13 -11.71
CA PRO A 82 -15.60 10.44 -12.84
C PRO A 82 -14.63 11.57 -12.49
N LEU A 83 -13.34 11.33 -12.68
CA LEU A 83 -12.29 12.32 -12.49
C LEU A 83 -11.72 12.78 -13.83
N PRO A 84 -11.22 14.03 -13.93
CA PRO A 84 -10.35 14.45 -15.03
C PRO A 84 -9.20 13.46 -15.25
N SER A 85 -8.81 13.25 -16.51
CA SER A 85 -7.82 12.22 -16.89
C SER A 85 -6.47 12.39 -16.20
N GLN A 86 -6.07 13.64 -15.89
CA GLN A 86 -4.85 13.92 -15.14
C GLN A 86 -4.85 13.36 -13.71
N TRP A 87 -6.00 12.95 -13.16
CA TRP A 87 -6.15 12.37 -11.83
C TRP A 87 -6.55 10.89 -11.87
N ALA A 88 -6.62 10.28 -13.05
CA ALA A 88 -7.00 8.87 -13.20
C ALA A 88 -5.96 7.92 -12.58
N ASN A 89 -4.69 8.33 -12.51
CA ASN A 89 -3.59 7.52 -11.99
C ASN A 89 -3.03 8.10 -10.69
N LEU A 90 -3.61 7.73 -9.56
CA LEU A 90 -3.19 8.19 -8.23
C LEU A 90 -1.85 7.59 -7.76
N PHE A 91 -1.45 6.47 -8.37
CA PHE A 91 -0.27 5.68 -8.01
C PHE A 91 0.45 5.19 -9.27
N ASN A 92 1.76 5.01 -9.16
CA ASN A 92 2.63 4.45 -10.18
C ASN A 92 2.55 2.92 -10.20
N ASP A 93 3.03 2.30 -11.29
CA ASP A 93 3.04 0.84 -11.46
C ASP A 93 3.95 0.10 -10.45
N ASP A 94 4.86 0.81 -9.79
CA ASP A 94 5.70 0.28 -8.70
C ASP A 94 5.05 0.41 -7.31
N GLY A 95 3.79 0.85 -7.26
CA GLY A 95 3.03 1.07 -6.04
C GLY A 95 3.40 2.35 -5.29
N THR A 96 4.34 3.16 -5.82
CA THR A 96 4.64 4.47 -5.25
C THR A 96 3.55 5.48 -5.59
N ARG A 97 3.41 6.50 -4.74
CA ARG A 97 2.43 7.57 -4.98
C ARG A 97 2.90 8.45 -6.15
N HIS A 98 1.96 8.83 -7.03
CA HIS A 98 2.28 9.77 -8.10
C HIS A 98 2.62 11.16 -7.51
N PRO A 99 3.76 11.79 -7.88
CA PRO A 99 4.27 12.99 -7.21
C PRO A 99 3.35 14.21 -7.36
N GLU A 100 2.70 14.35 -8.52
CA GLU A 100 1.75 15.42 -8.86
C GLU A 100 0.45 15.37 -8.01
N LEU A 101 0.21 14.28 -7.27
CA LEU A 101 -1.02 14.04 -6.52
C LEU A 101 -0.78 14.03 -5.01
N SER A 102 0.12 14.90 -4.56
CA SER A 102 0.48 15.09 -3.15
C SER A 102 -0.71 15.63 -2.35
N GLY A 103 -1.39 14.72 -1.65
CA GLY A 103 -2.52 15.05 -0.78
C GLY A 103 -3.47 13.86 -0.65
N ALA A 104 -3.16 12.89 0.20
CA ALA A 104 -4.25 12.10 0.75
C ALA A 104 -4.88 13.09 1.73
N CYS A 105 -5.93 13.78 1.29
CA CYS A 105 -6.73 14.56 2.21
C CYS A 105 -7.36 13.54 3.16
N LEU A 106 -6.66 13.21 4.24
CA LEU A 106 -7.27 12.55 5.38
C LEU A 106 -8.22 13.57 5.95
N VAL A 107 -9.52 13.36 5.77
CA VAL A 107 -10.51 14.19 6.43
C VAL A 107 -10.83 13.53 7.75
N ASN A 108 -10.71 14.32 8.83
CA ASN A 108 -11.18 13.92 10.15
C ASN A 108 -12.69 14.14 10.17
N HIS A 109 -13.46 13.09 10.42
CA HIS A 109 -14.86 13.25 10.78
C HIS A 109 -14.94 13.57 12.29
N PRO A 110 -15.69 14.60 12.72
CA PRO A 110 -15.90 14.90 14.15
C PRO A 110 -16.65 13.78 14.86
#